data_AF-A0A8S4QR01-F1
#
_entry.id   AF-A0A8S4QR01-F1
#
_cell.length_a   1.000
_cell.length_b   1.000
_cell.length_c   1.000
_cell.angle_alpha   90.00
_cell.angle_beta   90.00
_cell.angle_gamma   90.00
#
_symmetry.space_group_name_H-M   'P 1'
#
loop_
_entity.id
_entity.type
_entity.pdbx_description
1 polymer ?
#
loop_
_entity_poly.entity_id
_entity_poly.type
_entity_poly.pdbx_seq_one_letter_code
_entity_poly.pdbx_strand_id
1 'polypeptide(L)'
;MEETHVDTVLIMGEVFTMKGSGEFDFGGQNTTRRIQAVVPTILTHRLCPPPEEIYSLHRKLSGVFLLCSKLKVKMNCRHMFEEIYQQYKTLT
;
A
#
# COMPACT_ATOMS: atom_id res chain seq x y z
N MET A 1 -3.04 -18.35 -2.73
CA MET A 1 -2.49 -17.33 -3.66
C MET A 1 -3.38 -16.08 -3.68
N GLU A 2 -4.70 -16.24 -3.83
CA GLU A 2 -5.66 -15.14 -3.68
C GLU A 2 -5.61 -14.51 -2.28
N GLU A 3 -5.63 -15.33 -1.22
CA GLU A 3 -5.57 -14.83 0.17
C GLU A 3 -4.35 -13.94 0.43
N THR A 4 -3.16 -14.34 0.00
CA THR A 4 -1.93 -13.54 0.16
C THR A 4 -1.99 -12.19 -0.55
N HIS A 5 -2.64 -12.14 -1.72
CA HIS A 5 -2.81 -10.90 -2.46
C HIS A 5 -3.81 -9.97 -1.76
N VAL A 6 -4.93 -10.52 -1.30
CA VAL A 6 -5.94 -9.80 -0.50
C VAL A 6 -5.32 -9.26 0.78
N ASP A 7 -4.58 -10.08 1.53
CA ASP A 7 -3.88 -9.68 2.74
C ASP A 7 -2.91 -8.52 2.48
N THR A 8 -2.18 -8.57 1.38
CA THR A 8 -1.27 -7.49 0.99
C THR A 8 -2.04 -6.18 0.80
N VAL A 9 -3.14 -6.23 0.06
CA VAL A 9 -3.98 -5.04 -0.18
C VAL A 9 -4.58 -4.52 1.11
N LEU A 10 -5.02 -5.40 2.02
CA LEU A 10 -5.55 -5.02 3.33
C LEU A 10 -4.48 -4.36 4.22
N ILE A 11 -3.28 -4.93 4.28
CA ILE A 11 -2.13 -4.36 5.00
C ILE A 11 -1.78 -2.97 4.44
N MET A 12 -1.75 -2.83 3.12
CA MET A 12 -1.50 -1.54 2.47
C MET A 12 -2.63 -0.55 2.75
N GLY A 13 -3.87 -1.03 2.88
CA GLY A 13 -5.04 -0.23 3.23
C GLY A 13 -5.02 0.33 4.65
N GLU A 14 -4.25 -0.25 5.58
CA GLU A 14 -4.17 0.21 6.98
C GLU A 14 -3.77 1.68 7.09
N VAL A 15 -2.94 2.19 6.18
CA VAL A 15 -2.50 3.60 6.20
C VAL A 15 -3.66 4.58 6.03
N PHE A 16 -4.74 4.15 5.39
CA PHE A 16 -5.94 4.95 5.16
C PHE A 16 -6.98 4.82 6.28
N THR A 17 -6.73 4.01 7.32
CA THR A 17 -7.73 3.73 8.36
C THR A 17 -7.77 4.77 9.48
N MET A 18 -6.68 5.51 9.71
CA MET A 18 -6.56 6.50 10.77
C MET A 18 -7.63 7.59 10.63
N LYS A 19 -8.56 7.66 11.58
CA LYS A 19 -9.65 8.67 11.58
C LYS A 19 -9.15 10.02 12.14
N GLY A 20 -9.75 11.12 11.65
CA GLY A 20 -9.48 12.46 12.17
C GLY A 20 -8.08 12.98 11.79
N SER A 21 -7.40 13.62 12.74
CA SER A 21 -6.04 14.15 12.58
C SER A 21 -4.92 13.11 12.82
N GLY A 22 -5.26 11.83 12.92
CA GLY A 22 -4.30 10.75 13.16
C GLY A 22 -3.34 10.56 11.99
N GLU A 23 -2.04 10.60 12.27
CA GLU A 23 -0.99 10.30 11.28
C GLU A 23 -0.65 8.81 11.31
N PHE A 24 -0.46 8.21 10.12
CA PHE A 24 0.14 6.90 10.01
C PHE A 24 1.67 7.01 10.15
N ASP A 25 2.25 6.25 11.08
CA ASP A 25 3.69 6.22 11.32
C ASP A 25 4.37 5.17 10.43
N PHE A 26 4.95 5.62 9.31
CA PHE A 26 5.72 4.75 8.41
C PHE A 26 7.04 4.28 9.02
N GLY A 27 7.55 4.97 10.05
CA GLY A 27 8.70 4.54 10.83
C GLY A 27 8.38 3.39 11.79
N GLY A 28 7.09 3.10 12.02
CA GLY A 28 6.63 1.96 12.79
C GLY A 28 7.02 0.63 12.14
N GLN A 29 7.65 -0.26 12.91
CA GLN A 29 8.27 -1.48 12.37
C GLN A 29 7.29 -2.53 11.83
N ASN A 30 5.98 -2.45 12.13
CA ASN A 30 5.05 -3.55 11.87
C ASN A 30 4.57 -3.61 10.41
N THR A 31 4.07 -2.51 9.86
CA THR A 31 3.45 -2.52 8.51
C THR A 31 4.48 -2.70 7.40
N THR A 32 5.63 -2.01 7.46
CA THR A 32 6.71 -2.17 6.47
C THR A 32 7.26 -3.59 6.44
N ARG A 33 7.46 -4.21 7.62
CA ARG A 33 7.95 -5.59 7.73
C ARG A 33 6.93 -6.59 7.19
N ARG A 34 5.64 -6.37 7.45
CA ARG A 34 4.55 -7.19 6.90
C ARG A 34 4.50 -7.11 5.38
N ILE A 35 4.64 -5.91 4.79
CA ILE A 35 4.68 -5.75 3.32
C ILE A 35 5.91 -6.47 2.73
N GLN A 36 7.10 -6.26 3.30
CA GLN A 36 8.33 -6.92 2.84
C GLN A 36 8.26 -8.44 2.89
N ALA A 37 7.58 -9.01 3.90
CA ALA A 37 7.42 -10.45 4.07
C ALA A 37 6.52 -11.08 2.99
N VAL A 38 5.60 -10.31 2.39
CA VAL A 38 4.61 -10.85 1.44
C VAL A 38 5.07 -10.71 -0.02
N VAL A 39 5.98 -9.77 -0.33
CA VAL A 39 6.54 -9.56 -1.68
C VAL A 39 7.11 -10.84 -2.32
N PRO A 40 7.92 -11.68 -1.64
CA PRO A 40 8.48 -12.88 -2.25
C PRO A 40 7.43 -13.90 -2.67
N THR A 41 6.35 -14.05 -1.88
CA THR A 41 5.25 -14.99 -2.13
C THR A 41 4.45 -14.61 -3.38
N ILE A 42 4.25 -13.31 -3.61
CA ILE A 42 3.57 -12.77 -4.80
C ILE A 42 4.38 -12.99 -6.09
N LEU A 43 5.70 -13.12 -6.00
CA LEU A 43 6.58 -13.27 -7.16
C LEU A 43 6.82 -14.72 -7.56
N THR A 44 6.74 -15.67 -6.62
CA THR A 44 7.17 -17.07 -6.84
C THR A 44 6.06 -18.03 -7.25
N HIS A 45 4.80 -17.77 -6.90
CA HIS A 45 3.72 -18.76 -7.04
C HIS A 45 2.73 -18.43 -8.17
N ARG A 46 3.18 -17.86 -9.31
CA ARG A 46 2.27 -17.47 -10.40
C ARG A 46 2.11 -18.57 -11.45
N LEU A 47 0.86 -19.01 -11.69
CA LEU A 47 0.49 -19.92 -12.79
C LEU A 47 0.57 -19.23 -14.18
N CYS A 48 0.45 -17.91 -14.22
CA CYS A 48 0.65 -17.08 -15.41
C CYS A 48 1.07 -15.66 -14.96
N PRO A 49 2.03 -14.99 -15.63
CA PRO A 49 2.40 -13.62 -15.29
C PRO A 49 1.21 -12.65 -15.52
N PRO A 50 0.94 -11.70 -14.60
CA PRO A 50 -0.02 -10.62 -14.84
C PRO A 50 0.51 -9.67 -15.94
N PRO A 51 -0.36 -8.80 -16.47
CA PRO A 51 0.05 -7.71 -17.36
C PRO A 51 1.17 -6.84 -16.75
N GLU A 52 2.04 -6.29 -17.58
CA GLU A 52 3.21 -5.52 -17.16
C GLU A 52 2.84 -4.28 -16.33
N GLU A 53 1.69 -3.69 -16.62
CA GLU A 53 1.11 -2.53 -15.95
C GLU A 53 0.88 -2.81 -14.46
N ILE A 54 0.45 -4.04 -14.13
CA ILE A 54 0.19 -4.47 -12.75
C ILE A 54 1.50 -4.54 -11.97
N TYR A 55 2.57 -5.07 -12.56
CA TYR A 55 3.90 -5.07 -11.92
C TYR A 55 4.42 -3.66 -11.68
N SER A 56 4.22 -2.76 -12.63
CA SER A 56 4.65 -1.36 -12.52
C SER A 56 3.91 -0.64 -11.39
N LEU A 57 2.60 -0.86 -11.23
CA LEU A 57 1.83 -0.31 -10.11
C LEU A 57 2.30 -0.83 -8.75
N HIS A 58 2.45 -2.15 -8.60
CA HIS A 58 2.92 -2.74 -7.34
C HIS A 58 4.33 -2.29 -6.96
N ARG A 59 5.25 -2.20 -7.93
CA ARG A 59 6.62 -1.71 -7.68
C ARG A 59 6.62 -0.24 -7.29
N LYS A 60 5.82 0.60 -7.96
CA LYS A 60 5.71 2.03 -7.64
C LYS A 60 5.19 2.22 -6.22
N LEU A 61 4.12 1.53 -5.85
CA LEU A 61 3.50 1.65 -4.52
C LEU A 61 4.45 1.13 -3.42
N SER A 62 5.09 -0.02 -3.65
CA SER A 62 6.08 -0.58 -2.72
C SER A 62 7.28 0.35 -2.52
N GLY A 63 7.78 0.96 -3.60
CA GLY A 63 8.89 1.91 -3.55
C GLY A 63 8.57 3.16 -2.71
N VAL A 64 7.36 3.71 -2.88
CA VAL A 64 6.90 4.85 -2.07
C VAL A 64 6.79 4.46 -0.59
N PHE A 65 6.18 3.31 -0.28
CA PHE A 65 6.07 2.83 1.11
C PHE A 65 7.43 2.65 1.78
N LEU A 66 8.38 2.01 1.08
CA LEU A 66 9.73 1.80 1.59
C LEU A 66 10.47 3.12 1.80
N LEU A 67 10.29 4.10 0.90
CA LEU A 67 10.88 5.43 1.04
C LEU A 67 10.29 6.17 2.26
N CYS A 68 8.97 6.20 2.41
CA CYS A 68 8.30 6.79 3.57
C CYS A 68 8.76 6.13 4.88
N SER A 69 8.95 4.81 4.87
CA SER A 69 9.47 4.07 6.03
C SER A 69 10.92 4.41 6.34
N LYS A 70 11.79 4.45 5.33
CA LYS A 70 13.21 4.84 5.48
C LYS A 70 13.36 6.26 6.05
N LEU A 71 12.48 7.17 5.65
CA LEU A 71 12.45 8.55 6.13
C LEU A 71 11.67 8.74 7.44
N LYS A 72 11.08 7.67 8.00
CA LYS A 72 10.24 7.70 9.21
C LYS A 72 9.12 8.75 9.15
N VAL A 73 8.50 8.87 7.98
CA VAL A 73 7.43 9.84 7.75
C VAL A 73 6.24 9.51 8.64
N LYS A 74 5.59 10.54 9.16
CA LYS A 74 4.24 10.47 9.73
C LYS A 74 3.33 11.31 8.85
N MET A 75 2.23 10.73 8.37
CA MET A 75 1.35 11.41 7.43
C MET A 75 -0.09 10.94 7.58
N ASN A 76 -1.04 11.87 7.48
CA ASN A 76 -2.46 11.54 7.40
C ASN A 76 -2.82 11.08 5.97
N CYS A 77 -2.60 9.79 5.69
CA CYS A 77 -2.92 9.22 4.39
C CYS A 77 -4.44 9.14 4.14
N ARG A 78 -5.26 9.06 5.19
CA ARG A 78 -6.72 8.98 5.05
C ARG A 78 -7.28 10.23 4.40
N HIS A 79 -6.89 11.40 4.88
CA HIS A 79 -7.35 12.67 4.32
C HIS A 79 -6.97 12.79 2.84
N MET A 80 -5.72 12.48 2.50
CA MET A 80 -5.23 12.46 1.12
C MET A 80 -6.04 11.50 0.23
N PHE A 81 -6.37 10.30 0.75
CA PHE A 81 -7.19 9.34 0.02
C PHE A 81 -8.62 9.84 -0.20
N GLU A 82 -9.24 10.41 0.83
CA GLU A 82 -10.61 10.96 0.76
C GLU A 82 -10.67 12.10 -0.26
N GLU A 83 -9.70 13.02 -0.28
CA GLU A 83 -9.61 14.10 -1.28
C GLU A 83 -9.55 13.58 -2.71
N ILE A 84 -8.61 12.66 -2.99
CA ILE A 84 -8.44 12.07 -4.33
C ILE A 84 -9.71 11.30 -4.74
N TYR A 85 -10.32 10.57 -3.80
CA TYR A 85 -11.51 9.77 -4.08
C TYR A 85 -12.74 10.65 -4.39
N GLN A 86 -12.90 11.78 -3.69
CA GLN A 86 -13.96 12.74 -4.00
C GLN A 86 -13.75 13.39 -5.37
N GLN A 87 -12.52 13.76 -5.70
CA GLN A 87 -12.19 14.27 -7.04
C GLN A 87 -12.52 13.24 -8.13
N TYR A 88 -12.14 11.98 -7.91
CA TYR A 88 -12.46 10.89 -8.83
C TYR A 88 -13.97 10.73 -9.02
N LYS A 89 -14.75 10.71 -7.92
CA LYS A 89 -16.22 10.63 -7.99
C LYS A 89 -16.85 11.78 -8.77
N THR A 90 -16.28 12.97 -8.69
CA THR A 90 -16.82 14.18 -9.34
C THR A 90 -16.51 14.21 -10.84
N LEU A 91 -15.58 13.37 -11.32
CA LEU A 91 -15.22 13.21 -12.74
C LEU A 91 -16.08 12.16 -13.47
N THR A 92 -16.96 11.46 -12.75
CA THR A 92 -17.95 10.49 -13.25
C THR A 92 -19.36 11.01 -13.08
#